data_AF-A0A166A5U4-F1
#
_entry.id   AF-A0A166A5U4-F1
#
_cell.length_a   1.000
_cell.length_b   1.000
_cell.length_c   1.000
_cell.angle_alpha   90.00
_cell.angle_beta   90.00
_cell.angle_gamma   90.00
#
_symmetry.space_group_name_H-M   'P 1'
#
loop_
_entity.id
_entity.type
_entity.pdbx_description
1 polymer ?
#
loop_
_entity_poly.entity_id
_entity_poly.type
_entity_poly.pdbx_seq_one_letter_code
_entity_poly.pdbx_strand_id
1 'polypeptide(L)'
;MDLLTNNGTETLAHAGTYYLQQVPYTLLAGVGAVVAILQRAVSLLNGPWFIEAFRLMLWSVIFEAVRRSWHTVSSKVIQTLFVEVRVGQGDFVWDWLDDYLSANNVWGTATSYRLVSGPPPAPSFAEGAAAPAAQSQLGKKEQHRSDGHPLPIYQCTPDQAEFWKWRGHWIKVYKLPGGYDYKTG
;
A
#
# COMPACT_ATOMS: atom_id res chain seq x y z
N MET A 1 -119.41 -1.36 18.87
CA MET A 1 -118.27 -1.06 19.76
C MET A 1 -117.10 -1.89 19.31
N ASP A 2 -116.02 -1.42 18.71
CA ASP A 2 -115.57 -0.14 18.14
C ASP A 2 -114.43 -0.58 17.19
N LEU A 3 -114.48 -0.33 15.88
CA LEU A 3 -113.88 0.82 15.19
C LEU A 3 -112.48 1.22 15.70
N LEU A 4 -111.50 1.18 14.78
CA LEU A 4 -110.44 2.16 14.47
C LEU A 4 -109.20 1.41 13.93
N THR A 5 -109.03 1.29 12.61
CA THR A 5 -108.19 2.18 11.76
C THR A 5 -106.76 2.40 12.28
N ASN A 6 -105.76 1.93 11.52
CA ASN A 6 -104.60 2.79 11.26
C ASN A 6 -103.96 2.49 9.89
N ASN A 7 -104.08 3.48 9.01
CA ASN A 7 -103.33 3.64 7.76
C ASN A 7 -102.08 4.47 8.07
N GLY A 8 -100.91 4.01 7.65
CA GLY A 8 -99.69 4.84 7.58
C GLY A 8 -98.71 4.14 6.63
N THR A 9 -98.73 4.44 5.33
CA THR A 9 -97.85 5.41 4.65
C THR A 9 -96.41 5.45 5.18
N GLU A 10 -95.54 4.60 4.64
CA GLU A 10 -94.12 4.94 4.46
C GLU A 10 -93.67 4.55 3.05
N THR A 11 -93.81 5.54 2.17
CA THR A 11 -93.06 5.74 0.94
C THR A 11 -91.59 6.06 1.24
N LEU A 12 -90.72 5.68 0.29
CA LEU A 12 -89.34 6.18 0.06
C LEU A 12 -88.19 5.54 0.85
N ALA A 13 -87.64 4.46 0.32
CA ALA A 13 -86.20 4.17 0.40
C ALA A 13 -85.71 3.33 -0.81
N HIS A 14 -86.08 3.76 -2.02
CA HIS A 14 -85.48 3.24 -3.26
C HIS A 14 -84.61 4.33 -3.91
N ALA A 15 -83.44 4.58 -3.33
CA ALA A 15 -82.33 5.27 -4.01
C ALA A 15 -81.10 5.23 -3.09
N GLY A 16 -80.13 4.38 -3.36
CA GLY A 16 -78.85 4.50 -2.66
C GLY A 16 -77.97 3.26 -2.53
N THR A 17 -78.05 2.27 -3.43
CA THR A 17 -77.12 1.13 -3.37
C THR A 17 -76.64 0.70 -4.75
N TYR A 18 -76.22 1.66 -5.59
CA TYR A 18 -75.52 1.35 -6.85
C TYR A 18 -74.32 2.29 -7.07
N TYR A 19 -73.57 2.58 -6.02
CA TYR A 19 -72.18 3.01 -6.15
C TYR A 19 -71.28 1.91 -5.59
N LEU A 20 -71.44 0.68 -6.08
CA LEU A 20 -70.32 -0.26 -6.09
C LEU A 20 -69.32 0.28 -7.10
N GLN A 21 -68.52 1.20 -6.57
CA GLN A 21 -67.24 1.69 -7.00
C GLN A 21 -66.57 0.65 -7.92
N GLN A 22 -66.68 0.88 -9.22
CA GLN A 22 -65.89 0.18 -10.23
C GLN A 22 -64.44 0.54 -9.98
N VAL A 23 -63.79 -0.18 -9.05
CA VAL A 23 -62.34 -0.17 -8.95
C VAL A 23 -61.86 -0.68 -10.31
N PRO A 24 -61.11 0.13 -11.09
CA PRO A 24 -60.77 -0.23 -12.44
C PRO A 24 -59.92 -1.50 -12.37
N TYR A 25 -60.40 -2.55 -13.03
CA TYR A 25 -59.77 -3.88 -13.07
C TYR A 25 -58.29 -3.85 -13.52
N THR A 26 -57.85 -2.74 -14.11
CA THR A 26 -56.47 -2.44 -14.48
C THR A 26 -55.54 -2.26 -13.28
N LEU A 27 -56.01 -1.68 -12.16
CA LEU A 27 -55.21 -1.54 -10.94
C LEU A 27 -54.98 -2.90 -10.25
N LEU A 28 -56.00 -3.75 -10.22
CA LEU A 28 -55.89 -5.12 -9.68
C LEU A 28 -54.96 -6.00 -10.51
N ALA A 29 -55.02 -5.89 -11.85
CA ALA A 29 -54.11 -6.61 -12.74
C ALA A 29 -52.64 -6.16 -12.56
N GLY A 30 -52.41 -4.86 -12.38
CA GLY A 30 -51.07 -4.31 -12.12
C GLY A 30 -50.47 -4.81 -10.81
N VAL A 31 -51.25 -4.83 -9.73
CA VAL A 31 -50.81 -5.36 -8.43
C VAL A 31 -50.50 -6.86 -8.51
N GLY A 32 -51.34 -7.64 -9.19
CA GLY A 32 -51.11 -9.07 -9.39
C GLY A 32 -49.81 -9.38 -10.15
N ALA A 33 -49.51 -8.61 -11.20
CA ALA A 33 -48.27 -8.75 -11.97
C ALA A 33 -47.03 -8.43 -11.12
N VAL A 34 -47.07 -7.36 -10.33
CA VAL A 34 -45.96 -6.99 -9.42
C VAL A 34 -45.73 -8.06 -8.36
N VAL A 35 -46.79 -8.59 -7.75
CA VAL A 35 -46.68 -9.67 -6.75
C VAL A 35 -46.08 -10.94 -7.36
N ALA A 36 -46.48 -11.32 -8.58
CA ALA A 36 -45.92 -12.48 -9.26
C ALA A 36 -44.43 -12.32 -9.60
N ILE A 37 -44.01 -11.12 -10.04
CA ILE A 37 -42.60 -10.79 -10.28
C ILE A 37 -41.81 -10.86 -8.98
N LEU A 38 -42.33 -10.28 -7.89
CA LEU A 38 -41.69 -10.33 -6.58
C LEU A 38 -41.55 -11.76 -6.06
N GLN A 39 -42.60 -12.58 -6.16
CA GLN A 39 -42.54 -13.98 -5.74
C GLN A 39 -41.51 -14.78 -6.55
N ARG A 40 -41.40 -14.51 -7.86
CA ARG A 40 -40.40 -15.15 -8.72
C ARG A 40 -38.98 -14.67 -8.41
N ALA A 41 -38.80 -13.41 -8.05
CA ALA A 41 -37.52 -12.91 -7.58
C ALA A 41 -37.14 -13.56 -6.23
N VAL A 42 -38.09 -13.68 -5.29
CA VAL A 42 -37.86 -14.34 -4.00
C VAL A 42 -37.50 -15.81 -4.17
N SER A 43 -38.15 -16.54 -5.08
CA SER A 43 -37.81 -17.95 -5.32
C SER A 43 -36.45 -18.13 -5.97
N LEU A 44 -36.01 -17.19 -6.82
CA LEU A 44 -34.65 -17.17 -7.36
C LEU A 44 -33.60 -16.85 -6.28
N LEU A 45 -33.90 -15.93 -5.37
CA LEU A 45 -33.02 -15.57 -4.24
C LEU A 45 -32.87 -16.72 -3.24
N ASN A 46 -33.89 -17.57 -3.07
CA ASN A 46 -33.84 -18.75 -2.21
C ASN A 46 -33.24 -19.99 -2.88
N GLY A 47 -32.75 -19.88 -4.12
CA GLY A 47 -32.07 -20.98 -4.79
C GLY A 47 -30.76 -21.34 -4.08
N PRO A 48 -30.43 -22.64 -3.89
CA PRO A 48 -29.18 -23.05 -3.22
C PRO A 48 -27.94 -22.51 -3.95
N TRP A 49 -27.97 -22.45 -5.28
CA TRP A 49 -26.91 -21.88 -6.12
C TRP A 49 -26.69 -20.39 -5.86
N PHE A 50 -27.77 -19.62 -5.63
CA PHE A 50 -27.68 -18.18 -5.36
C PHE A 50 -27.07 -17.94 -3.98
N ILE A 51 -27.51 -18.70 -2.98
CA ILE A 51 -26.98 -18.63 -1.61
C ILE A 51 -25.48 -18.94 -1.60
N GLU A 52 -25.03 -19.96 -2.33
CA GLU A 52 -23.61 -20.30 -2.47
C GLU A 52 -22.82 -19.19 -3.17
N ALA A 53 -23.31 -18.66 -4.29
CA ALA A 53 -22.65 -17.57 -5.01
C ALA A 53 -22.55 -16.30 -4.17
N PHE A 54 -23.64 -15.93 -3.48
CA PHE A 54 -23.67 -14.79 -2.56
C PHE A 54 -22.70 -14.99 -1.41
N ARG A 55 -22.63 -16.20 -0.83
CA ARG A 55 -21.67 -16.55 0.22
C ARG A 55 -20.24 -16.37 -0.27
N LEU A 56 -19.89 -16.85 -1.47
CA LEU A 56 -18.56 -16.68 -2.06
C LEU A 56 -18.22 -15.21 -2.32
N MET A 57 -19.18 -14.43 -2.83
CA MET A 57 -19.04 -12.99 -3.02
C MET A 57 -18.76 -12.28 -1.68
N LEU A 58 -19.51 -12.64 -0.64
CA LEU A 58 -19.34 -12.06 0.69
C LEU A 58 -17.96 -12.41 1.28
N TRP A 59 -17.50 -13.65 1.12
CA TRP A 59 -16.13 -14.04 1.48
C TRP A 59 -15.08 -13.22 0.76
N SER A 60 -15.24 -12.97 -0.55
CA SER A 60 -14.32 -12.13 -1.32
C SER A 60 -14.21 -10.71 -0.74
N VAL A 61 -15.35 -10.10 -0.40
CA VAL A 61 -15.38 -8.76 0.23
C VAL A 61 -14.69 -8.78 1.60
N ILE A 62 -14.94 -9.81 2.42
CA ILE A 62 -14.27 -9.96 3.72
C ILE A 62 -12.76 -10.12 3.54
N PHE A 63 -12.31 -10.99 2.64
CA PHE A 63 -10.89 -11.21 2.38
C PHE A 63 -10.19 -9.93 1.91
N GLU A 64 -10.83 -9.16 1.04
CA GLU A 64 -10.31 -7.88 0.56
C GLU A 64 -10.23 -6.86 1.71
N ALA A 65 -11.25 -6.77 2.57
CA ALA A 65 -11.24 -5.90 3.74
C ALA A 65 -10.14 -6.29 4.75
N VAL A 66 -9.96 -7.60 5.00
CA VAL A 66 -8.90 -8.13 5.87
C VAL A 66 -7.53 -7.83 5.27
N ARG A 67 -7.32 -8.05 3.97
CA ARG A 67 -6.06 -7.77 3.28
C ARG A 67 -5.68 -6.29 3.38
N ARG A 68 -6.65 -5.38 3.16
CA ARG A 68 -6.44 -3.93 3.29
C ARG A 68 -6.08 -3.55 4.72
N SER A 69 -6.84 -4.06 5.69
CA SER A 69 -6.60 -3.82 7.11
C SER A 69 -5.23 -4.33 7.54
N TRP A 70 -4.85 -5.54 7.09
CA TRP A 70 -3.55 -6.13 7.34
C TRP A 70 -2.42 -5.26 6.80
N HIS A 71 -2.54 -4.72 5.59
CA HIS A 71 -1.54 -3.84 5.02
C HIS A 71 -1.35 -2.55 5.84
N THR A 72 -2.43 -1.99 6.38
CA THR A 72 -2.35 -0.80 7.25
C THR A 72 -1.75 -1.12 8.62
N VAL A 73 -2.08 -2.28 9.20
CA VAL A 73 -1.54 -2.69 10.50
C VAL A 73 -0.07 -3.07 10.36
N SER A 74 0.29 -3.85 9.35
CA SER A 74 1.66 -4.30 9.13
C SER A 74 2.59 -3.13 8.85
N SER A 75 2.16 -2.12 8.06
CA SER A 75 2.98 -0.93 7.82
C SER A 75 3.25 -0.15 9.09
N LYS A 76 2.26 0.02 9.97
CA LYS A 76 2.43 0.67 11.27
C LYS A 76 3.36 -0.11 12.20
N VAL A 77 3.20 -1.44 12.26
CA VAL A 77 4.07 -2.30 13.08
C VAL A 77 5.51 -2.27 12.58
N ILE A 78 5.72 -2.29 11.26
CA ILE A 78 7.05 -2.14 10.68
C ILE A 78 7.62 -0.76 11.07
N GLN A 79 6.85 0.32 10.92
CA GLN A 79 7.31 1.67 11.30
C GLN A 79 7.65 1.82 12.79
N THR A 80 7.01 1.06 13.70
CA THR A 80 7.34 1.11 15.12
C THR A 80 8.55 0.25 15.49
N LEU A 81 8.80 -0.83 14.74
CA LEU A 81 9.92 -1.74 15.00
C LEU A 81 11.24 -1.26 14.37
N PHE A 82 11.19 -0.49 13.29
CA PHE A 82 12.36 0.01 12.60
C PHE A 82 12.54 1.50 12.84
N VAL A 83 13.72 1.88 13.34
CA VAL A 83 14.12 3.29 13.46
C VAL A 83 14.79 3.71 12.15
N GLU A 84 14.24 4.72 11.49
CA GLU A 84 14.83 5.31 10.29
C GLU A 84 15.62 6.57 10.67
N VAL A 85 16.89 6.62 10.26
CA VAL A 85 17.76 7.79 10.42
C VAL A 85 18.09 8.31 9.02
N ARG A 86 17.78 9.58 8.77
CA ARG A 86 18.12 10.27 7.52
C ARG A 86 19.24 11.26 7.78
N VAL A 87 20.35 11.11 7.09
CA VAL A 87 21.49 12.02 7.15
C VAL A 87 21.57 12.75 5.81
N GLY A 88 21.60 14.08 5.85
CA GLY A 88 21.68 14.91 4.64
C GLY A 88 23.10 14.98 4.10
N GLN A 89 23.23 15.07 2.78
CA GLN A 89 24.53 15.31 2.13
C GLN A 89 25.05 16.70 2.52
N GLY A 90 26.32 16.78 2.92
CA GLY A 90 26.95 18.02 3.41
C GLY A 90 26.99 18.18 4.94
N ASP A 91 26.41 17.24 5.68
CA ASP A 91 26.66 17.10 7.12
C ASP A 91 27.99 16.36 7.34
N PHE A 92 28.79 16.77 8.34
CA PHE A 92 29.98 16.03 8.76
C PHE A 92 29.67 14.57 9.08
N VAL A 93 28.48 14.31 9.63
CA VAL A 93 28.02 12.95 9.95
C VAL A 93 27.91 12.09 8.69
N TRP A 94 27.56 12.68 7.54
CA TRP A 94 27.48 11.97 6.27
C TRP A 94 28.85 11.46 5.83
N ASP A 95 29.85 12.36 5.81
CA ASP A 95 31.20 12.03 5.35
C ASP A 95 31.84 10.98 6.26
N TRP A 96 31.70 11.15 7.58
CA TRP A 96 32.17 10.15 8.56
C TRP A 96 31.50 8.78 8.38
N LEU A 97 30.19 8.75 8.11
CA LEU A 97 29.45 7.50 7.93
C LEU A 97 29.85 6.81 6.62
N ASP A 98 30.04 7.55 5.53
CA ASP A 98 30.47 6.99 4.25
C ASP A 98 31.89 6.42 4.34
N ASP A 99 32.80 7.12 5.03
CA ASP A 99 34.15 6.65 5.33
C ASP A 99 34.13 5.39 6.20
N TYR A 100 33.29 5.38 7.25
CA TYR A 100 33.17 4.23 8.14
C TYR A 100 32.62 2.98 7.42
N LEU A 101 31.58 3.13 6.60
CA LEU A 101 31.01 2.04 5.81
C LEU A 101 32.01 1.52 4.76
N SER A 102 32.77 2.42 4.14
CA SER A 102 33.82 2.08 3.18
C SER A 102 34.98 1.34 3.85
N ALA A 103 35.43 1.79 5.02
CA ALA A 103 36.49 1.14 5.79
C ALA A 103 36.12 -0.29 6.23
N ASN A 104 34.83 -0.57 6.45
CA ASN A 104 34.35 -1.92 6.77
C ASN A 104 34.03 -2.77 5.52
N ASN A 105 34.36 -2.28 4.32
CA ASN A 105 34.08 -2.93 3.04
C ASN A 105 32.60 -3.34 2.86
N VAL A 106 31.66 -2.56 3.42
CA VAL A 106 30.23 -2.88 3.36
C VAL A 106 29.76 -2.93 1.89
N TRP A 107 30.26 -1.99 1.08
CA TRP A 107 29.94 -1.89 -0.34
C TRP A 107 30.52 -3.03 -1.19
N GLY A 108 31.64 -3.63 -0.79
CA GLY A 108 32.21 -4.78 -1.51
C GLY A 108 31.41 -6.08 -1.31
N THR A 109 30.63 -6.17 -0.23
CA THR A 109 29.72 -7.30 0.04
C THR A 109 28.28 -7.06 -0.43
N ALA A 110 28.03 -5.88 -1.00
CA ALA A 110 26.72 -5.49 -1.49
C ALA A 110 26.25 -6.40 -2.63
N THR A 111 24.95 -6.63 -2.72
CA THR A 111 24.34 -7.39 -3.83
C THR A 111 24.48 -6.67 -5.16
N SER A 112 24.58 -5.35 -5.12
CA SER A 112 24.89 -4.50 -6.26
C SER A 112 25.97 -3.48 -5.87
N TYR A 113 26.93 -3.27 -6.75
CA TYR A 113 27.93 -2.22 -6.56
C TYR A 113 28.30 -1.61 -7.89
N ARG A 114 28.64 -0.32 -7.86
CA ARG A 114 29.24 0.38 -8.99
C ARG A 114 30.74 0.41 -8.80
N LEU A 115 31.46 0.01 -9.85
CA LEU A 115 32.90 0.22 -9.96
C LEU A 115 33.13 1.64 -10.48
N VAL A 116 33.83 2.45 -9.68
CA VAL A 116 34.35 3.75 -10.10
C VAL A 116 35.87 3.65 -10.18
N SER A 117 36.44 4.00 -11.32
CA SER A 117 37.88 4.13 -11.46
C SER A 117 38.32 5.41 -10.75
N GLY A 118 39.02 5.27 -9.63
CA GLY A 118 39.74 6.39 -9.02
C GLY A 118 40.94 6.79 -9.88
N PRO A 119 41.39 8.05 -9.83
CA PRO A 119 42.70 8.40 -10.35
C PRO A 119 43.76 7.50 -9.69
N PRO A 120 44.77 7.03 -10.43
CA PRO A 120 45.84 6.23 -9.84
C PRO A 120 46.47 7.03 -8.69
N PRO A 121 46.80 6.39 -7.56
CA PRO A 121 47.46 7.08 -6.46
C PRO A 121 48.72 7.75 -7.01
N ALA A 122 48.79 9.08 -6.89
CA ALA A 122 49.96 9.83 -7.35
C ALA A 122 51.21 9.22 -6.70
N PRO A 123 52.28 8.97 -7.47
CA PRO A 123 53.50 8.43 -6.90
C PRO A 123 53.99 9.42 -5.84
N SER A 124 54.09 8.95 -4.59
CA SER A 124 54.46 9.75 -3.43
C SER A 124 55.92 10.20 -3.55
N PHE A 125 56.17 11.28 -4.28
CA PHE A 125 57.47 11.96 -4.38
C PHE A 125 57.53 13.18 -3.45
N ALA A 126 57.01 13.07 -2.22
CA ALA A 126 57.07 14.15 -1.24
C ALA A 126 57.48 13.60 0.13
N GLU A 127 58.79 13.45 0.33
CA GLU A 127 59.39 13.62 1.65
C GLU A 127 59.06 15.05 2.11
N GLY A 128 58.17 15.20 3.11
CA GLY A 128 58.13 16.41 3.94
C GLY A 128 56.97 17.40 3.80
N ALA A 129 55.88 17.11 3.08
CA ALA A 129 54.70 17.99 3.09
C ALA A 129 53.43 17.21 3.42
N ALA A 130 52.76 17.61 4.51
CA ALA A 130 51.52 17.03 5.00
C ALA A 130 50.43 17.01 3.92
N ALA A 131 50.11 15.81 3.42
CA ALA A 131 48.95 15.57 2.57
C ALA A 131 47.71 15.30 3.44
N PRO A 132 46.51 15.77 3.02
CA PRO A 132 45.30 15.62 3.80
C PRO A 132 44.85 14.16 3.84
N ALA A 133 44.44 13.73 5.03
CA ALA A 133 43.95 12.40 5.32
C ALA A 133 42.62 12.12 4.59
N ALA A 134 42.63 11.31 3.55
CA ALA A 134 41.42 10.66 3.02
C ALA A 134 41.80 9.45 2.15
N GLN A 135 42.15 8.35 2.82
CA GLN A 135 41.94 6.97 2.39
C GLN A 135 42.64 6.06 3.39
N SER A 136 41.97 5.81 4.51
CA SER A 136 42.36 4.75 5.44
C SER A 136 42.06 3.40 4.78
N GLN A 137 42.95 2.98 3.86
CA GLN A 137 43.05 1.59 3.41
C GLN A 137 43.65 0.78 4.55
N LEU A 138 42.85 0.53 5.60
CA LEU A 138 43.23 -0.33 6.70
C LEU A 138 42.62 -1.73 6.49
N GLY A 139 43.23 -2.49 5.59
CA GLY A 139 42.80 -3.85 5.31
C GLY A 139 43.72 -4.54 4.31
N LYS A 140 44.87 -5.02 4.81
CA LYS A 140 45.97 -5.70 4.10
C LYS A 140 46.87 -4.77 3.28
N LYS A 141 48.08 -4.57 3.82
CA LYS A 141 49.30 -4.29 3.05
C LYS A 141 49.54 -5.44 2.06
N GLU A 142 48.82 -5.47 0.96
CA GLU A 142 49.38 -6.03 -0.25
C GLU A 142 50.24 -4.93 -0.85
N GLN A 143 51.55 -5.12 -0.79
CA GLN A 143 52.52 -4.42 -1.63
C GLN A 143 52.23 -4.77 -3.09
N HIS A 144 51.07 -4.36 -3.60
CA HIS A 144 50.82 -4.38 -5.03
C HIS A 144 51.74 -3.32 -5.60
N ARG A 145 52.75 -3.78 -6.34
CA ARG A 145 53.51 -2.94 -7.28
C ARG A 145 52.49 -2.04 -7.98
N SER A 146 52.75 -0.75 -7.93
CA SER A 146 51.99 0.26 -8.65
C SER A 146 52.19 0.01 -10.15
N ASP A 147 51.39 -0.90 -10.70
CA ASP A 147 51.40 -1.25 -12.12
C ASP A 147 50.67 -0.18 -12.96
N GLY A 148 50.42 1.01 -12.40
CA GLY A 148 49.72 2.11 -13.06
C GLY A 148 48.24 1.86 -13.32
N HIS A 149 47.69 0.74 -12.87
CA HIS A 149 46.28 0.42 -13.02
C HIS A 149 45.42 1.17 -11.98
N PRO A 150 44.27 1.73 -12.38
CA PRO A 150 43.37 2.40 -11.44
C PRO A 150 42.85 1.39 -10.43
N LEU A 151 42.85 1.77 -9.15
CA LEU A 151 42.26 0.95 -8.09
C LEU A 151 40.73 0.99 -8.24
N PRO A 152 40.06 -0.17 -8.24
CA PRO A 152 38.60 -0.21 -8.27
C PRO A 152 38.06 0.33 -6.94
N ILE A 153 37.27 1.40 -7.01
CA ILE A 153 36.50 1.90 -5.85
C ILE A 153 35.09 1.33 -5.96
N TYR A 154 34.71 0.53 -4.96
CA TYR A 154 33.35 0.00 -4.84
C TYR A 154 32.44 1.05 -4.21
N GLN A 155 31.44 1.50 -4.95
CA GLN A 155 30.41 2.42 -4.46
C GLN A 155 29.05 1.74 -4.46
N CYS A 156 28.18 2.17 -3.54
CA CYS A 156 26.77 1.76 -3.53
C CYS A 156 26.10 2.10 -4.86
N THR A 157 25.27 1.18 -5.38
CA THR A 157 24.35 1.51 -6.47
C THR A 157 23.32 2.51 -5.94
N PRO A 158 23.11 3.66 -6.60
CA PRO A 158 22.03 4.55 -6.20
C PRO A 158 20.70 3.81 -6.29
N ASP A 159 19.81 4.06 -5.34
CA ASP A 159 18.44 3.51 -5.28
C ASP A 159 18.31 2.03 -4.87
N GLN A 160 19.41 1.33 -4.57
CA GLN A 160 19.35 -0.02 -4.03
C GLN A 160 19.59 -0.05 -2.51
N ALA A 161 18.76 -0.84 -1.81
CA ALA A 161 18.96 -1.12 -0.39
C ALA A 161 20.07 -2.13 -0.22
N GLU A 162 20.98 -1.88 0.72
CA GLU A 162 21.95 -2.88 1.13
C GLU A 162 21.73 -3.26 2.59
N PHE A 163 21.89 -4.55 2.88
CA PHE A 163 21.76 -5.08 4.23
C PHE A 163 23.14 -5.36 4.79
N TRP A 164 23.40 -4.81 5.97
CA TRP A 164 24.65 -4.97 6.66
C TRP A 164 24.40 -5.40 8.11
N LYS A 165 25.22 -6.31 8.62
CA LYS A 165 25.12 -6.80 9.99
C LYS A 165 26.11 -6.06 10.89
N TRP A 166 25.59 -5.27 11.83
CA TRP A 166 26.39 -4.53 12.80
C TRP A 166 26.05 -4.98 14.21
N ARG A 167 27.06 -5.44 14.97
CA ARG A 167 26.90 -5.88 16.37
C ARG A 167 25.70 -6.82 16.57
N GLY A 168 25.52 -7.77 15.66
CA GLY A 168 24.41 -8.74 15.71
C GLY A 168 23.08 -8.27 15.13
N HIS A 169 22.93 -6.99 14.78
CA HIS A 169 21.70 -6.39 14.26
C HIS A 169 21.80 -6.20 12.74
N TRP A 170 20.71 -6.45 12.03
CA TRP A 170 20.63 -6.15 10.61
C TRP A 170 20.21 -4.69 10.42
N ILE A 171 21.02 -3.96 9.68
CA ILE A 171 20.81 -2.57 9.31
C ILE A 171 20.55 -2.53 7.81
N LYS A 172 19.52 -1.79 7.42
CA LYS A 172 19.20 -1.52 6.04
C LYS A 172 19.70 -0.12 5.70
N VAL A 173 20.69 -0.04 4.82
CA VAL A 173 21.33 1.21 4.42
C VAL A 173 20.90 1.56 3.01
N TYR A 174 20.60 2.85 2.80
CA TYR A 174 20.23 3.40 1.51
C TYR A 174 21.06 4.64 1.24
N LYS A 175 21.75 4.67 0.10
CA LYS A 175 22.43 5.86 -0.42
C LYS A 175 21.60 6.38 -1.59
N LEU A 176 20.88 7.47 -1.37
CA LEU A 176 20.22 8.17 -2.46
C LEU A 176 21.29 8.79 -3.37
N PRO A 177 21.06 8.83 -4.70
CA PRO A 177 21.94 9.58 -5.60
C PRO A 177 21.96 11.03 -5.15
N GLY A 178 23.08 11.44 -4.55
CA GLY A 178 23.34 12.84 -4.29
C GLY A 178 23.36 13.59 -5.62
N GLY A 179 22.73 14.76 -5.67
CA GLY A 179 23.02 15.71 -6.73
C GLY A 179 24.51 16.05 -6.60
N TYR A 180 25.35 15.44 -7.43
CA TYR A 180 26.73 15.88 -7.58
C TYR A 180 26.68 17.30 -8.12
N ASP A 181 26.77 18.30 -7.25
CA ASP A 181 27.02 19.67 -7.68
C ASP A 181 28.48 19.71 -8.13
N TYR A 182 28.68 19.56 -9.43
CA TYR A 182 29.98 19.59 -10.10
C TYR A 182 30.70 20.95 -9.96
N LYS A 183 30.14 21.89 -9.20
CA LYS A 183 30.66 23.24 -8.98
C LYS A 183 31.59 23.40 -7.78
N THR A 184 31.79 22.37 -6.95
CA THR A 184 32.72 22.44 -5.81
C THR A 184 34.10 21.80 -6.09
N GLY A 185 34.47 21.68 -7.38
CA GLY A 185 35.83 21.30 -7.80
C GLY A 185 36.71 22.53 -8.04
#